data_AF-A0A537M0H8-F1
#
_entry.id   AF-A0A537M0H8-F1
#
_cell.length_a   1.000
_cell.length_b   1.000
_cell.length_c   1.000
_cell.angle_alpha   90.00
_cell.angle_beta   90.00
_cell.angle_gamma   90.00
#
_symmetry.space_group_name_H-M   'P 1'
#
loop_
_entity.id
_entity.type
_entity.pdbx_description
1 polymer ?
#
loop_
_entity_poly.entity_id
_entity_poly.type
_entity_poly.pdbx_seq_one_letter_code
_entity_poly.pdbx_strand_id
1 'polypeptide(L)'
;MRLPHLPPRPADGARGGPHHRLRHPPPATRLPRRGRRDRAGCQRHRFKQLRAHPADRHERHGPARRPGDGSWTTADITVSTAADQIAVAPGKRVSERVEGARRTARFVSTAPVGNFLAIQSARFAVARQSAGGVDYSVYYHPAHAWNVDRMLKAMRASIGYYGKAFGPYQFDRARIVETPAYRRGGGQSFPNTIAVGEGVFAWDVRDPNSLDLVTMLAAHEIAHQWWAGQVLPARMQGAGLLTESLAQYSALMVLKRLRGEGDIRLELRFQLDRYLAGRRTQTLAEQPLASAGLDQDYINYGKGALALYLLQHRLGEEAVNRALRRFVQRYRFTKAPYPRSLDLIATFRAEAKTPESQKLITDLFERITLYDLKIDRPTAVRRPDGRWDVTVPVEARKAYADGHGKERRAPLNEPIDIGLFTADPAHSTREDVLKLEPRSIHSGRQLLRFVTDRRPTHAGIDPYNLYIDRNSADNVAPVVG
;
A
#
# COMPACT_ATOMS: atom_id res chain seq x y z
N MET A 1 51.06 -1.02 -61.89
CA MET A 1 49.64 -1.03 -61.49
C MET A 1 49.56 -0.51 -60.06
N ARG A 2 48.99 0.69 -59.87
CA ARG A 2 48.77 1.33 -58.57
C ARG A 2 47.57 0.68 -57.87
N LEU A 3 47.60 0.58 -56.54
CA LEU A 3 46.57 1.15 -55.65
C LEU A 3 47.11 1.20 -54.20
N PRO A 4 46.86 2.30 -53.45
CA PRO A 4 47.51 2.60 -52.16
C PRO A 4 46.61 2.33 -50.93
N HIS A 5 47.26 2.37 -49.76
CA HIS A 5 46.68 2.39 -48.41
C HIS A 5 45.60 3.46 -48.20
N LEU A 6 44.53 3.08 -47.50
CA LEU A 6 43.50 3.97 -46.94
C LEU A 6 43.66 4.05 -45.40
N PRO A 7 43.59 5.25 -44.79
CA PRO A 7 43.60 5.44 -43.33
C PRO A 7 42.20 5.22 -42.71
N PRO A 8 42.10 5.03 -41.38
CA PRO A 8 40.83 4.77 -40.70
C PRO A 8 39.94 6.02 -40.61
N ARG A 9 38.62 5.81 -40.70
CA ARG A 9 37.58 6.84 -40.53
C ARG A 9 37.45 7.29 -39.06
N PRO A 10 37.12 8.57 -38.79
CA PRO A 10 36.86 9.06 -37.44
C PRO A 10 35.48 8.63 -36.91
N ALA A 11 35.40 8.55 -35.58
CA ALA A 11 34.20 8.21 -34.81
C ALA A 11 33.13 9.30 -34.90
N ASP A 12 31.90 8.91 -35.25
CA ASP A 12 30.73 9.77 -35.15
C ASP A 12 30.30 9.92 -33.69
N GLY A 13 30.40 11.15 -33.19
CA GLY A 13 29.89 11.57 -31.89
C GLY A 13 28.36 11.49 -31.83
N ALA A 14 27.85 10.81 -30.81
CA ALA A 14 26.43 10.77 -30.48
C ALA A 14 25.92 12.18 -30.15
N ARG A 15 25.08 12.74 -31.04
CA ARG A 15 24.33 13.97 -30.80
C ARG A 15 23.26 13.71 -29.72
N GLY A 16 23.29 14.51 -28.66
CA GLY A 16 22.27 14.52 -27.61
C GLY A 16 20.88 14.86 -28.16
N GLY A 17 19.87 14.11 -27.71
CA GLY A 17 18.45 14.36 -28.03
C GLY A 17 17.92 15.66 -27.40
N PRO A 18 16.79 16.19 -27.91
CA PRO A 18 16.32 17.51 -27.53
C PRO A 18 15.78 17.56 -26.09
N HIS A 19 16.29 18.50 -25.29
CA HIS A 19 15.71 18.89 -24.01
C HIS A 19 14.42 19.70 -24.25
N HIS A 20 13.26 19.14 -23.94
CA HIS A 20 12.01 19.92 -23.94
C HIS A 20 11.94 20.81 -22.68
N ARG A 21 12.10 22.13 -22.86
CA ARG A 21 11.79 23.16 -21.85
C ARG A 21 10.34 23.62 -22.01
N LEU A 22 9.48 23.34 -21.05
CA LEU A 22 8.14 23.93 -20.95
C LEU A 22 8.21 25.18 -20.06
N ARG A 23 7.85 26.35 -20.60
CA ARG A 23 7.66 27.61 -19.85
C ARG A 23 6.18 27.99 -19.91
N HIS A 24 5.57 28.30 -18.76
CA HIS A 24 4.23 28.91 -18.71
C HIS A 24 4.34 30.41 -18.37
N PRO A 25 3.66 31.30 -19.12
CA PRO A 25 3.61 32.74 -18.79
C PRO A 25 2.62 33.05 -17.64
N PRO A 26 2.79 34.18 -16.92
CA PRO A 26 1.90 34.57 -15.84
C PRO A 26 0.55 35.14 -16.34
N PRO A 27 -0.56 35.01 -15.58
CA PRO A 27 -1.85 35.57 -15.96
C PRO A 27 -1.96 37.08 -15.67
N ALA A 28 -2.64 37.80 -16.57
CA ALA A 28 -2.89 39.24 -16.49
C ALA A 28 -3.98 39.62 -15.45
N THR A 29 -3.78 40.77 -14.79
CA THR A 29 -4.59 41.34 -13.71
C THR A 29 -5.92 41.95 -14.18
N ARG A 30 -7.03 41.76 -13.45
CA ARG A 30 -8.25 42.58 -13.56
C ARG A 30 -8.86 42.88 -12.17
N LEU A 31 -9.30 44.13 -11.99
CA LEU A 31 -9.85 44.76 -10.77
C LEU A 31 -11.27 44.28 -10.37
N PRO A 32 -11.69 44.41 -9.09
CA PRO A 32 -12.95 43.83 -8.58
C PRO A 32 -14.15 44.82 -8.58
N ARG A 33 -15.38 44.29 -8.69
CA ARG A 33 -16.64 45.00 -8.36
C ARG A 33 -17.39 44.30 -7.21
N ARG A 34 -17.87 45.10 -6.24
CA ARG A 34 -18.77 44.76 -5.10
C ARG A 34 -20.12 44.20 -5.60
N GLY A 35 -20.92 43.36 -4.94
CA GLY A 35 -20.94 42.66 -3.65
C GLY A 35 -22.36 42.09 -3.39
N ARG A 36 -22.52 41.12 -2.45
CA ARG A 36 -23.64 40.98 -1.48
C ARG A 36 -23.34 39.82 -0.51
N ARG A 37 -23.56 40.06 0.79
CA ARG A 37 -23.27 39.16 1.94
C ARG A 37 -24.53 38.37 2.31
N ASP A 38 -24.34 37.14 2.78
CA ASP A 38 -25.28 36.50 3.70
C ASP A 38 -24.59 35.59 4.73
N ARG A 39 -25.28 35.38 5.86
CA ARG A 39 -24.78 35.02 7.21
C ARG A 39 -24.13 33.63 7.34
N ALA A 40 -22.81 33.58 7.19
CA ALA A 40 -21.84 32.75 7.94
C ALA A 40 -20.46 33.20 7.42
N GLY A 41 -19.56 33.65 8.30
CA GLY A 41 -18.36 34.45 7.97
C GLY A 41 -17.25 33.79 7.14
N CYS A 42 -17.55 33.08 6.05
CA CYS A 42 -16.59 32.52 5.11
C CYS A 42 -16.87 33.05 3.69
N GLN A 43 -16.00 33.92 3.18
CA GLN A 43 -16.12 34.48 1.82
C GLN A 43 -15.85 33.39 0.78
N ARG A 44 -16.91 32.91 0.12
CA ARG A 44 -16.80 32.14 -1.13
C ARG A 44 -16.35 33.06 -2.27
N HIS A 45 -15.15 32.87 -2.80
CA HIS A 45 -14.82 33.35 -4.15
C HIS A 45 -15.35 32.34 -5.18
N ARG A 46 -16.44 32.71 -5.87
CA ARG A 46 -16.89 32.05 -7.10
C ARG A 46 -15.83 32.28 -8.19
N PHE A 47 -15.14 31.24 -8.63
CA PHE A 47 -14.51 31.25 -9.96
C PHE A 47 -15.57 30.85 -11.00
N LYS A 48 -15.83 31.73 -11.97
CA LYS A 48 -16.72 31.48 -13.11
C LYS A 48 -16.11 30.38 -13.99
N GLN A 49 -16.92 29.38 -14.34
CA GLN A 49 -16.68 28.55 -15.51
C GLN A 49 -16.81 29.41 -16.78
N LEU A 50 -15.75 29.49 -17.57
CA LEU A 50 -15.84 29.92 -18.97
C LEU A 50 -16.50 28.79 -19.76
N ARG A 51 -17.72 29.02 -20.26
CA ARG A 51 -18.29 28.22 -21.35
C ARG A 51 -17.62 28.65 -22.65
N ALA A 52 -16.99 27.71 -23.35
CA ALA A 52 -16.45 27.92 -24.69
C ALA A 52 -17.49 27.46 -25.75
N HIS A 53 -17.70 28.32 -26.75
CA HIS A 53 -18.42 28.02 -27.98
C HIS A 53 -17.63 27.00 -28.82
N PRO A 54 -18.27 26.16 -29.66
CA PRO A 54 -17.62 25.05 -30.33
C PRO A 54 -17.10 25.47 -31.72
N ALA A 55 -15.89 26.02 -31.76
CA ALA A 55 -15.06 26.09 -32.97
C ALA A 55 -13.64 26.47 -32.54
N ASP A 56 -12.86 25.47 -32.13
CA ASP A 56 -11.40 25.44 -32.25
C ASP A 56 -10.89 24.14 -31.60
N ARG A 57 -10.67 23.14 -32.46
CA ARG A 57 -9.94 21.92 -32.11
C ARG A 57 -8.45 22.25 -32.12
N HIS A 58 -7.94 22.72 -30.99
CA HIS A 58 -6.52 22.57 -30.66
C HIS A 58 -6.37 21.75 -29.38
N GLU A 59 -5.40 20.84 -29.44
CA GLU A 59 -5.11 19.72 -28.57
C GLU A 59 -5.29 19.99 -27.08
N ARG A 60 -6.29 19.32 -26.49
CA ARG A 60 -6.37 19.15 -25.04
C ARG A 60 -5.22 18.23 -24.62
N HIS A 61 -4.18 18.79 -24.01
CA HIS A 61 -3.23 17.99 -23.24
C HIS A 61 -4.00 17.20 -22.17
N GLY A 62 -3.98 15.87 -22.32
CA GLY A 62 -4.77 14.92 -21.52
C GLY A 62 -4.38 14.87 -20.04
N PRO A 63 -5.15 14.15 -19.22
CA PRO A 63 -4.87 14.00 -17.80
C PRO A 63 -3.50 13.36 -17.58
N ALA A 64 -2.81 13.73 -16.49
CA ALA A 64 -1.53 13.16 -16.08
C ALA A 64 -1.54 11.62 -16.24
N ARG A 65 -0.59 11.10 -17.03
CA ARG A 65 -0.44 9.66 -17.28
C ARG A 65 -0.27 8.92 -15.95
N ARG A 66 -1.11 7.91 -15.70
CA ARG A 66 -0.97 6.99 -14.57
C ARG A 66 0.32 6.16 -14.71
N PRO A 67 0.87 5.57 -13.63
CA PRO A 67 2.03 4.69 -13.73
C PRO A 67 1.84 3.62 -14.81
N GLY A 68 2.80 3.49 -15.74
CA GLY A 68 2.76 2.51 -16.84
C GLY A 68 2.82 3.10 -18.27
N ASP A 69 2.53 4.38 -18.47
CA ASP A 69 2.49 5.00 -19.82
C ASP A 69 3.75 5.79 -20.21
N GLY A 70 4.81 5.77 -19.39
CA GLY A 70 5.99 6.61 -19.59
C GLY A 70 7.30 5.92 -19.26
N SER A 71 8.33 6.20 -20.04
CA SER A 71 9.72 5.90 -19.70
C SER A 71 10.16 6.70 -18.47
N TRP A 72 11.14 6.18 -17.73
CA TRP A 72 11.85 6.95 -16.71
C TRP A 72 12.40 8.25 -17.29
N THR A 73 12.24 9.35 -16.55
CA THR A 73 12.75 10.69 -16.89
C THR A 73 13.54 11.26 -15.72
N THR A 74 14.15 12.42 -15.95
CA THR A 74 14.58 13.32 -14.87
C THR A 74 13.63 14.52 -14.81
N ALA A 75 13.61 15.22 -13.68
CA ALA A 75 12.80 16.41 -13.46
C ALA A 75 13.68 17.58 -13.00
N ASP A 76 13.46 18.74 -13.61
CA ASP A 76 14.04 20.03 -13.22
C ASP A 76 12.90 21.05 -13.18
N ILE A 77 12.47 21.40 -11.98
CA ILE A 77 11.22 22.11 -11.72
C ILE A 77 11.56 23.43 -11.03
N THR A 78 11.25 24.55 -11.67
CA THR A 78 11.31 25.88 -11.03
C THR A 78 9.91 26.36 -10.72
N VAL A 79 9.66 26.67 -9.44
CA VAL A 79 8.36 27.14 -8.94
C VAL A 79 8.54 28.54 -8.38
N SER A 80 7.74 29.48 -8.85
CA SER A 80 7.63 30.81 -8.26
C SER A 80 6.28 30.95 -7.57
N THR A 81 6.27 31.44 -6.32
CA THR A 81 5.08 31.59 -5.49
C THR A 81 5.15 32.89 -4.66
N ALA A 82 4.13 33.18 -3.85
CA ALA A 82 4.15 34.32 -2.93
C ALA A 82 5.32 34.20 -1.92
N ALA A 83 5.92 35.32 -1.51
CA ALA A 83 7.11 35.33 -0.65
C ALA A 83 6.93 34.57 0.68
N ASP A 84 5.71 34.58 1.21
CA ASP A 84 5.30 33.96 2.47
C ASP A 84 4.78 32.52 2.33
N GLN A 85 4.80 31.95 1.12
CA GLN A 85 4.48 30.56 0.89
C GLN A 85 5.76 29.74 0.70
N ILE A 86 5.68 28.45 1.04
CA ILE A 86 6.70 27.46 0.75
C ILE A 86 6.24 26.72 -0.51
N ALA A 87 7.10 26.65 -1.53
CA ALA A 87 6.89 25.79 -2.68
C ALA A 87 7.47 24.40 -2.41
N VAL A 88 6.77 23.36 -2.83
CA VAL A 88 7.21 21.96 -2.75
C VAL A 88 6.99 21.29 -4.10
N ALA A 89 8.02 20.67 -4.64
CA ALA A 89 7.97 19.83 -5.83
C ALA A 89 8.95 18.66 -5.71
N PRO A 90 8.76 17.54 -6.45
CA PRO A 90 9.66 16.40 -6.50
C PRO A 90 11.12 16.78 -6.77
N GLY A 91 12.04 16.02 -6.15
CA GLY A 91 13.49 16.24 -6.26
C GLY A 91 14.10 16.99 -5.08
N LYS A 92 15.40 17.28 -5.17
CA LYS A 92 16.17 18.06 -4.20
C LYS A 92 16.05 19.55 -4.51
N ARG A 93 15.76 20.37 -3.50
CA ARG A 93 15.79 21.83 -3.67
C ARG A 93 17.24 22.28 -3.82
N VAL A 94 17.60 22.78 -5.02
CA VAL A 94 18.97 23.20 -5.36
C VAL A 94 19.17 24.71 -5.30
N SER A 95 18.10 25.50 -5.36
CA SER A 95 18.14 26.93 -5.11
C SER A 95 16.81 27.44 -4.58
N GLU A 96 16.88 28.53 -3.83
CA GLU A 96 15.73 29.30 -3.35
C GLU A 96 16.14 30.77 -3.27
N ARG A 97 15.31 31.67 -3.79
CA ARG A 97 15.50 33.12 -3.67
C ARG A 97 14.17 33.81 -3.42
N VAL A 98 14.21 34.93 -2.70
CA VAL A 98 13.06 35.81 -2.49
C VAL A 98 13.41 37.17 -3.08
N GLU A 99 12.60 37.61 -4.04
CA GLU A 99 12.76 38.88 -4.75
C GLU A 99 11.42 39.62 -4.69
N GLY A 100 11.37 40.73 -3.93
CA GLY A 100 10.13 41.44 -3.64
C GLY A 100 9.06 40.53 -3.04
N ALA A 101 7.88 40.48 -3.66
CA ALA A 101 6.74 39.68 -3.20
C ALA A 101 6.77 38.21 -3.67
N ARG A 102 7.87 37.74 -4.27
CA ARG A 102 7.97 36.40 -4.88
C ARG A 102 9.09 35.57 -4.28
N ARG A 103 8.77 34.32 -3.92
CA ARG A 103 9.74 33.27 -3.62
C ARG A 103 9.86 32.36 -4.84
N THR A 104 11.06 32.12 -5.32
CA THR A 104 11.34 31.20 -6.43
C THR A 104 12.28 30.09 -5.95
N ALA A 105 11.87 28.83 -6.10
CA ALA A 105 12.65 27.66 -5.73
C ALA A 105 12.80 26.70 -6.91
N ARG A 106 13.97 26.08 -7.03
CA ARG A 106 14.27 25.07 -8.06
C ARG A 106 14.51 23.71 -7.43
N PHE A 107 13.90 22.68 -7.99
CA PHE A 107 13.96 21.30 -7.54
C PHE A 107 14.47 20.41 -8.67
N VAL A 108 15.46 19.57 -8.39
CA VAL A 108 16.08 18.68 -9.39
C VAL A 108 16.03 17.24 -8.87
N SER A 109 15.53 16.30 -9.68
CA SER A 109 15.53 14.88 -9.35
C SER A 109 16.96 14.34 -9.29
N THR A 110 17.30 13.62 -8.22
CA THR A 110 18.61 12.97 -8.05
C THR A 110 18.64 11.52 -8.53
N ALA A 111 17.49 10.98 -8.94
CA ALA A 111 17.31 9.63 -9.47
C ALA A 111 16.25 9.66 -10.58
N PRO A 112 16.15 8.61 -11.41
CA PRO A 112 15.08 8.50 -12.40
C PRO A 112 13.70 8.56 -11.72
N VAL A 113 12.77 9.27 -12.35
CA VAL A 113 11.40 9.45 -11.86
C VAL A 113 10.39 9.15 -12.98
N GLY A 114 9.16 8.81 -12.59
CA GLY A 114 8.05 8.77 -13.55
C GLY A 114 7.59 10.18 -13.94
N ASN A 115 6.96 10.31 -15.12
CA ASN A 115 6.30 11.56 -15.54
C ASN A 115 4.95 11.76 -14.82
N PHE A 116 5.00 11.69 -13.49
CA PHE A 116 3.88 11.83 -12.58
C PHE A 116 4.38 12.66 -11.40
N LEU A 117 4.15 13.96 -11.49
CA LEU A 117 4.74 14.98 -10.62
C LEU A 117 3.64 15.85 -10.03
N ALA A 118 3.87 16.39 -8.84
CA ALA A 118 2.96 17.34 -8.23
C ALA A 118 3.71 18.52 -7.63
N ILE A 119 3.13 19.70 -7.75
CA ILE A 119 3.67 20.94 -7.21
C ILE A 119 2.64 21.48 -6.22
N GLN A 120 3.07 21.76 -5.00
CA GLN A 120 2.24 22.38 -3.97
C GLN A 120 2.87 23.70 -3.53
N SER A 121 2.04 24.66 -3.13
CA SER A 121 2.51 25.84 -2.44
C SER A 121 1.48 26.35 -1.44
N ALA A 122 1.91 26.55 -0.19
CA ALA A 122 1.08 27.08 0.87
C ALA A 122 1.94 27.65 2.01
N ARG A 123 1.29 28.22 3.02
CA ARG A 123 1.90 28.64 4.29
C ARG A 123 1.99 27.43 5.22
N PHE A 124 3.01 26.60 5.02
CA PHE A 124 3.20 25.39 5.82
C PHE A 124 4.01 25.66 7.09
N ALA A 125 3.63 25.03 8.19
CA ALA A 125 4.58 24.61 9.22
C ALA A 125 5.32 23.34 8.73
N VAL A 126 6.55 23.13 9.20
CA VAL A 126 7.37 21.99 8.73
C VAL A 126 8.05 21.30 9.91
N ALA A 127 7.71 20.02 10.11
CA ALA A 127 8.44 19.14 11.02
C ALA A 127 9.51 18.37 10.25
N ARG A 128 10.67 18.13 10.87
CA ARG A 128 11.83 17.50 10.24
C ARG A 128 12.48 16.47 11.16
N GLN A 129 12.97 15.40 10.55
CA GLN A 129 13.84 14.41 11.18
C GLN A 129 14.83 13.89 10.15
N SER A 130 16.02 13.46 10.57
CA SER A 130 16.97 12.77 9.70
C SER A 130 17.35 11.43 10.31
N ALA A 131 17.39 10.37 9.51
CA ALA A 131 17.81 9.04 9.95
C ALA A 131 18.27 8.18 8.76
N GLY A 132 19.37 7.45 8.92
CA GLY A 132 19.87 6.53 7.89
C GLY A 132 20.24 7.21 6.57
N GLY A 133 20.73 8.46 6.63
CA GLY A 133 21.09 9.25 5.44
C GLY A 133 19.90 9.81 4.65
N VAL A 134 18.68 9.76 5.21
CA VAL A 134 17.46 10.30 4.60
C VAL A 134 16.90 11.43 5.48
N ASP A 135 16.56 12.55 4.85
CA ASP A 135 15.83 13.65 5.46
C ASP A 135 14.30 13.47 5.31
N TYR A 136 13.61 13.34 6.43
CA TYR A 136 12.16 13.23 6.53
C TYR A 136 11.56 14.58 6.85
N SER A 137 10.46 14.95 6.17
CA SER A 137 9.72 16.15 6.52
C SER A 137 8.23 16.02 6.27
N VAL A 138 7.46 16.69 7.13
CA VAL A 138 6.00 16.81 6.99
C VAL A 138 5.68 18.29 6.88
N TYR A 139 5.06 18.69 5.78
CA TYR A 139 4.57 20.03 5.51
C TYR A 139 3.07 20.05 5.80
N TYR A 140 2.65 20.85 6.76
CA TYR A 140 1.28 20.84 7.27
C TYR A 140 0.78 22.24 7.57
N HIS A 141 -0.53 22.42 7.60
CA HIS A 141 -1.15 23.64 8.08
C HIS A 141 -0.83 23.80 9.58
N PRO A 142 -0.40 24.96 10.08
CA PRO A 142 0.06 25.10 11.48
C PRO A 142 -0.95 24.64 12.55
N ALA A 143 -2.25 24.69 12.25
CA ALA A 143 -3.29 24.19 13.15
C ALA A 143 -3.46 22.66 13.15
N HIS A 144 -2.83 21.92 12.24
CA HIS A 144 -3.08 20.49 11.97
C HIS A 144 -1.93 19.58 12.42
N ALA A 145 -1.33 19.88 13.58
CA ALA A 145 -0.14 19.17 14.06
C ALA A 145 -0.41 17.75 14.62
N TRP A 146 -1.67 17.36 14.85
CA TRP A 146 -2.05 16.21 15.69
C TRP A 146 -1.37 14.88 15.33
N ASN A 147 -1.23 14.59 14.04
CA ASN A 147 -0.69 13.32 13.56
C ASN A 147 0.72 13.42 12.94
N VAL A 148 1.37 14.58 13.05
CA VAL A 148 2.67 14.85 12.40
C VAL A 148 3.78 13.91 12.88
N ASP A 149 3.91 13.71 14.20
CA ASP A 149 4.94 12.81 14.77
C ASP A 149 4.70 11.35 14.39
N ARG A 150 3.43 10.94 14.33
CA ARG A 150 3.04 9.60 13.88
C ARG A 150 3.42 9.37 12.42
N MET A 151 3.16 10.36 11.55
CA MET A 151 3.59 10.32 10.15
C MET A 151 5.11 10.24 10.01
N LEU A 152 5.88 11.05 10.76
CA LEU A 152 7.36 10.97 10.75
C LEU A 152 7.87 9.59 11.20
N LYS A 153 7.29 9.04 12.26
CA LYS A 153 7.62 7.68 12.75
C LYS A 153 7.31 6.61 11.70
N ALA A 154 6.15 6.69 11.05
CA ALA A 154 5.76 5.78 9.98
C ALA A 154 6.73 5.88 8.79
N MET A 155 7.04 7.09 8.30
CA MET A 155 7.99 7.29 7.20
C MET A 155 9.36 6.67 7.49
N ARG A 156 9.90 6.90 8.70
CA ARG A 156 11.21 6.35 9.12
C ARG A 156 11.18 4.83 9.18
N ALA A 157 10.14 4.25 9.78
CA ALA A 157 9.97 2.81 9.88
C ALA A 157 9.83 2.16 8.49
N SER A 158 9.03 2.76 7.61
CA SER A 158 8.83 2.32 6.24
C SER A 158 10.11 2.33 5.42
N ILE A 159 10.81 3.47 5.31
CA ILE A 159 12.04 3.55 4.52
C ILE A 159 13.12 2.62 5.10
N GLY A 160 13.24 2.55 6.43
CA GLY A 160 14.18 1.65 7.10
C GLY A 160 13.90 0.17 6.84
N TYR A 161 12.62 -0.24 6.89
CA TYR A 161 12.23 -1.63 6.64
C TYR A 161 12.29 -1.98 5.15
N TYR A 162 11.66 -1.20 4.28
CA TYR A 162 11.63 -1.46 2.82
C TYR A 162 13.03 -1.42 2.22
N GLY A 163 13.88 -0.49 2.68
CA GLY A 163 15.30 -0.41 2.34
C GLY A 163 16.04 -1.71 2.59
N LYS A 164 15.82 -2.31 3.77
CA LYS A 164 16.43 -3.58 4.17
C LYS A 164 15.79 -4.76 3.47
N ALA A 165 14.47 -4.78 3.29
CA ALA A 165 13.72 -5.93 2.78
C ALA A 165 13.78 -6.06 1.25
N PHE A 166 13.57 -4.95 0.52
CA PHE A 166 13.35 -4.97 -0.93
C PHE A 166 14.53 -4.39 -1.73
N GLY A 167 15.31 -3.50 -1.12
CA GLY A 167 16.45 -2.83 -1.77
C GLY A 167 16.50 -1.34 -1.43
N PRO A 168 17.58 -0.63 -1.80
CA PRO A 168 17.84 0.73 -1.33
C PRO A 168 16.75 1.73 -1.78
N TYR A 169 16.47 2.72 -0.92
CA TYR A 169 15.69 3.90 -1.27
C TYR A 169 16.51 4.79 -2.22
N GLN A 170 15.89 5.29 -3.28
CA GLN A 170 16.59 5.98 -4.37
C GLN A 170 16.83 7.48 -4.12
N PHE A 171 16.30 8.04 -3.04
CA PHE A 171 16.43 9.46 -2.71
C PHE A 171 17.09 9.65 -1.35
N ASP A 172 17.62 10.85 -1.10
CA ASP A 172 18.18 11.30 0.18
C ASP A 172 17.14 12.05 1.04
N ARG A 173 15.88 12.07 0.62
CA ARG A 173 14.79 12.78 1.29
C ARG A 173 13.45 12.14 1.00
N ALA A 174 12.52 12.24 1.95
CA ALA A 174 11.13 11.87 1.80
C ALA A 174 10.23 12.92 2.46
N ARG A 175 9.10 13.23 1.84
CA ARG A 175 8.22 14.31 2.27
C ARG A 175 6.79 13.85 2.30
N ILE A 176 6.04 14.23 3.33
CA ILE A 176 4.58 14.26 3.29
C ILE A 176 4.16 15.73 3.22
N VAL A 177 3.21 16.04 2.35
CA VAL A 177 2.68 17.37 2.12
C VAL A 177 1.17 17.32 2.27
N GLU A 178 0.65 18.12 3.19
CA GLU A 178 -0.77 18.28 3.39
C GLU A 178 -1.44 18.96 2.19
N THR A 179 -2.62 18.49 1.84
CA THR A 179 -3.47 19.01 0.77
C THR A 179 -4.92 19.16 1.24
N PRO A 180 -5.68 20.13 0.73
CA PRO A 180 -7.05 20.40 1.17
C PRO A 180 -8.03 19.25 0.86
N ALA A 181 -9.08 19.10 1.67
CA ALA A 181 -9.99 17.94 1.70
C ALA A 181 -10.83 17.72 0.44
N TYR A 182 -10.98 18.71 -0.45
CA TYR A 182 -11.77 18.52 -1.69
C TYR A 182 -11.09 17.60 -2.70
N ARG A 183 -9.83 17.20 -2.48
CA ARG A 183 -9.16 16.17 -3.28
C ARG A 183 -9.68 14.79 -2.86
N ARG A 184 -10.31 14.06 -3.79
CA ARG A 184 -10.72 12.66 -3.57
C ARG A 184 -9.47 11.76 -3.44
N GLY A 185 -9.41 10.96 -2.38
CA GLY A 185 -8.33 10.00 -2.08
C GLY A 185 -7.51 10.34 -0.83
N GLY A 186 -7.15 9.33 -0.03
CA GLY A 186 -6.43 9.52 1.24
C GLY A 186 -5.00 10.05 1.07
N GLY A 187 -4.27 9.53 0.07
CA GLY A 187 -2.90 9.89 -0.25
C GLY A 187 -2.59 9.81 -1.76
N GLN A 188 -1.41 10.28 -2.16
CA GLN A 188 -0.84 10.02 -3.48
C GLN A 188 0.68 10.14 -3.40
N SER A 189 1.36 9.05 -3.73
CA SER A 189 2.81 8.99 -3.79
C SER A 189 3.36 9.56 -5.10
N PHE A 190 4.05 10.70 -5.02
CA PHE A 190 4.91 11.22 -6.09
C PHE A 190 6.38 10.94 -5.74
N PRO A 191 7.32 11.06 -6.69
CA PRO A 191 8.74 10.85 -6.40
C PRO A 191 9.17 11.72 -5.22
N ASN A 192 9.68 11.09 -4.16
CA ASN A 192 10.13 11.67 -2.89
C ASN A 192 9.14 12.62 -2.16
N THR A 193 7.88 12.69 -2.59
CA THR A 193 6.87 13.65 -2.13
C THR A 193 5.49 13.00 -2.14
N ILE A 194 4.92 12.77 -0.96
CA ILE A 194 3.60 12.17 -0.80
C ILE A 194 2.61 13.29 -0.47
N ALA A 195 1.54 13.40 -1.23
CA ALA A 195 0.45 14.33 -0.95
C ALA A 195 -0.64 13.62 -0.12
N VAL A 196 -1.00 14.16 1.03
CA VAL A 196 -1.99 13.57 1.95
C VAL A 196 -3.11 14.59 2.23
N GLY A 197 -4.36 14.15 2.29
CA GLY A 197 -5.49 15.04 2.60
C GLY A 197 -5.50 15.49 4.06
N GLU A 198 -5.97 16.72 4.33
CA GLU A 198 -6.05 17.31 5.68
C GLU A 198 -6.82 16.45 6.70
N GLY A 199 -7.81 15.67 6.23
CA GLY A 199 -8.57 14.75 7.10
C GLY A 199 -7.71 13.69 7.78
N VAL A 200 -6.56 13.31 7.22
CA VAL A 200 -5.62 12.37 7.85
C VAL A 200 -4.84 13.06 8.98
N PHE A 201 -4.54 14.35 8.84
CA PHE A 201 -3.87 15.12 9.88
C PHE A 201 -4.76 15.32 11.10
N ALA A 202 -6.09 15.34 10.90
CA ALA A 202 -7.10 15.47 11.95
C ALA A 202 -7.75 14.13 12.37
N TRP A 203 -7.27 12.99 11.85
CA TRP A 203 -7.86 11.68 12.18
C TRP A 203 -7.68 11.36 13.66
N ASP A 204 -8.77 10.97 14.34
CA ASP A 204 -8.72 10.60 15.75
C ASP A 204 -8.10 9.20 15.92
N VAL A 205 -6.95 9.15 16.60
CA VAL A 205 -6.16 7.94 16.86
C VAL A 205 -5.96 7.71 18.36
N ARG A 206 -6.83 8.31 19.20
CA ARG A 206 -6.72 8.22 20.66
C ARG A 206 -7.19 6.87 21.22
N ASP A 207 -8.13 6.22 20.54
CA ASP A 207 -8.54 4.86 20.90
C ASP A 207 -7.45 3.86 20.49
N PRO A 208 -6.75 3.23 21.44
CA PRO A 208 -5.67 2.29 21.14
C PRO A 208 -6.17 1.01 20.46
N ASN A 209 -7.48 0.72 20.53
CA ASN A 209 -8.12 -0.45 19.92
C ASN A 209 -8.69 -0.14 18.52
N SER A 210 -8.53 1.09 18.03
CA SER A 210 -8.93 1.48 16.69
C SER A 210 -7.80 1.25 15.67
N LEU A 211 -8.17 1.11 14.40
CA LEU A 211 -7.19 0.99 13.31
C LEU A 211 -6.29 2.22 13.25
N ASP A 212 -4.97 2.01 13.24
CA ASP A 212 -3.99 3.07 13.01
C ASP A 212 -3.88 3.41 11.51
N LEU A 213 -4.95 4.00 10.97
CA LEU A 213 -5.08 4.35 9.56
C LEU A 213 -4.06 5.41 9.13
N VAL A 214 -3.58 6.24 10.05
CA VAL A 214 -2.53 7.24 9.79
C VAL A 214 -1.21 6.55 9.46
N THR A 215 -0.79 5.60 10.31
CA THR A 215 0.44 4.81 10.06
C THR A 215 0.27 3.96 8.81
N MET A 216 -0.86 3.29 8.64
CA MET A 216 -1.14 2.46 7.47
C MET A 216 -1.05 3.26 6.17
N LEU A 217 -1.72 4.42 6.09
CA LEU A 217 -1.67 5.27 4.90
C LEU A 217 -0.25 5.78 4.63
N ALA A 218 0.43 6.34 5.64
CA ALA A 218 1.79 6.84 5.44
C ALA A 218 2.74 5.74 4.97
N ALA A 219 2.62 4.53 5.55
CA ALA A 219 3.44 3.39 5.17
C ALA A 219 3.11 2.85 3.76
N HIS A 220 1.84 2.86 3.36
CA HIS A 220 1.37 2.49 2.02
C HIS A 220 1.93 3.45 0.97
N GLU A 221 1.78 4.75 1.18
CA GLU A 221 2.25 5.75 0.24
C GLU A 221 3.79 5.78 0.13
N ILE A 222 4.53 5.50 1.21
CA ILE A 222 5.98 5.32 1.14
C ILE A 222 6.34 4.04 0.39
N ALA A 223 5.56 2.96 0.48
CA ALA A 223 5.83 1.71 -0.22
C ALA A 223 5.78 1.89 -1.74
N HIS A 224 4.94 2.80 -2.24
CA HIS A 224 4.93 3.16 -3.65
C HIS A 224 6.25 3.73 -4.18
N GLN A 225 7.16 4.16 -3.30
CA GLN A 225 8.49 4.55 -3.76
C GLN A 225 9.29 3.37 -4.35
N TRP A 226 8.97 2.12 -3.97
CA TRP A 226 9.44 0.90 -4.64
C TRP A 226 8.43 0.44 -5.70
N TRP A 227 7.16 0.34 -5.32
CA TRP A 227 6.08 -0.19 -6.16
C TRP A 227 5.42 0.92 -6.99
N ALA A 228 5.71 0.97 -8.30
CA ALA A 228 5.50 2.10 -9.22
C ALA A 228 6.54 3.25 -9.14
N GLY A 229 7.35 3.33 -8.08
CA GLY A 229 8.42 4.33 -7.94
C GLY A 229 9.82 3.85 -8.35
N GLN A 230 10.10 2.55 -8.29
CA GLN A 230 11.30 1.91 -8.85
C GLN A 230 10.94 0.84 -9.87
N VAL A 231 9.88 0.08 -9.61
CA VAL A 231 9.39 -0.98 -10.50
C VAL A 231 8.07 -0.53 -11.10
N LEU A 232 8.05 -0.29 -12.41
CA LEU A 232 6.82 0.03 -13.15
C LEU A 232 6.21 -1.26 -13.71
N PRO A 233 4.95 -1.58 -13.41
CA PRO A 233 4.30 -2.75 -14.02
C PRO A 233 3.90 -2.47 -15.48
N ALA A 234 3.76 -3.54 -16.25
CA ALA A 234 3.04 -3.48 -17.52
C ALA A 234 1.59 -3.06 -17.25
N ARG A 235 1.08 -2.08 -18.01
CA ARG A 235 -0.28 -1.57 -17.83
C ARG A 235 -1.32 -2.53 -18.40
N MET A 236 -1.62 -3.58 -17.65
CA MET A 236 -2.56 -4.64 -17.99
C MET A 236 -3.20 -5.23 -16.73
N GLN A 237 -4.09 -6.21 -16.90
CA GLN A 237 -4.60 -7.02 -15.79
C GLN A 237 -3.44 -7.59 -14.96
N GLY A 238 -3.61 -7.60 -13.63
CA GLY A 238 -2.56 -7.95 -12.68
C GLY A 238 -1.60 -6.80 -12.31
N ALA A 239 -1.69 -5.63 -12.95
CA ALA A 239 -0.86 -4.48 -12.58
C ALA A 239 -1.14 -4.00 -11.15
N GLY A 240 -2.40 -4.08 -10.69
CA GLY A 240 -2.80 -3.68 -9.33
C GLY A 240 -2.15 -4.53 -8.23
N LEU A 241 -1.82 -5.79 -8.51
CA LEU A 241 -1.02 -6.63 -7.61
C LEU A 241 0.39 -6.03 -7.41
N LEU A 242 1.02 -5.54 -8.47
CA LEU A 242 2.37 -4.98 -8.45
C LEU A 242 2.44 -3.56 -7.86
N THR A 243 1.29 -2.89 -7.68
CA THR A 243 1.21 -1.55 -7.09
C THR A 243 0.54 -1.58 -5.73
N GLU A 244 -0.78 -1.76 -5.70
CA GLU A 244 -1.60 -1.57 -4.51
C GLU A 244 -1.46 -2.74 -3.53
N SER A 245 -1.46 -3.98 -4.02
CA SER A 245 -1.36 -5.14 -3.11
C SER A 245 0.01 -5.18 -2.42
N LEU A 246 1.10 -4.93 -3.18
CA LEU A 246 2.44 -4.84 -2.61
C LEU A 246 2.59 -3.65 -1.65
N ALA A 247 1.98 -2.50 -1.95
CA ALA A 247 1.99 -1.35 -1.04
C ALA A 247 1.23 -1.61 0.26
N GLN A 248 0.06 -2.26 0.17
CA GLN A 248 -0.77 -2.62 1.31
C GLN A 248 -0.08 -3.68 2.19
N TYR A 249 0.53 -4.69 1.58
CA TYR A 249 1.36 -5.68 2.27
C TYR A 249 2.53 -5.01 3.00
N SER A 250 3.26 -4.14 2.30
CA SER A 250 4.37 -3.39 2.90
C SER A 250 3.91 -2.58 4.12
N ALA A 251 2.75 -1.92 4.05
CA ALA A 251 2.17 -1.17 5.16
C ALA A 251 1.83 -2.06 6.35
N LEU A 252 1.23 -3.23 6.13
CA LEU A 252 0.98 -4.24 7.18
C LEU A 252 2.26 -4.62 7.92
N MET A 253 3.36 -4.84 7.20
CA MET A 253 4.63 -5.24 7.81
C MET A 253 5.28 -4.12 8.63
N VAL A 254 4.97 -2.85 8.33
CA VAL A 254 5.38 -1.70 9.15
C VAL A 254 4.47 -1.56 10.37
N LEU A 255 3.16 -1.69 10.20
CA LEU A 255 2.20 -1.67 11.31
C LEU A 255 2.55 -2.74 12.35
N LYS A 256 2.80 -3.97 11.89
CA LYS A 256 3.24 -5.11 12.71
C LYS A 256 4.44 -4.76 13.59
N ARG A 257 5.43 -4.05 13.04
CA ARG A 257 6.65 -3.66 13.76
C ARG A 257 6.43 -2.54 14.76
N LEU A 258 5.50 -1.63 14.47
CA LEU A 258 5.24 -0.46 15.31
C LEU A 258 4.23 -0.72 16.42
N ARG A 259 3.32 -1.68 16.20
CA ARG A 259 2.14 -1.91 17.04
C ARG A 259 1.96 -3.36 17.52
N GLY A 260 2.61 -4.32 16.87
CA GLY A 260 2.51 -5.74 17.22
C GLY A 260 1.40 -6.49 16.47
N GLU A 261 1.19 -7.75 16.85
CA GLU A 261 0.26 -8.66 16.15
C GLU A 261 -1.24 -8.35 16.40
N GLY A 262 -1.58 -7.72 17.53
CA GLY A 262 -2.97 -7.37 17.86
C GLY A 262 -3.60 -6.45 16.81
N ASP A 263 -2.92 -5.35 16.47
CA ASP A 263 -3.36 -4.41 15.43
C ASP A 263 -3.44 -5.08 14.04
N ILE A 264 -2.67 -6.13 13.79
CA ILE A 264 -2.75 -6.87 12.52
C ILE A 264 -4.06 -7.62 12.39
N ARG A 265 -4.58 -8.24 13.45
CA ARG A 265 -5.90 -8.91 13.39
C ARG A 265 -6.99 -7.93 12.98
N LEU A 266 -6.99 -6.72 13.55
CA LEU A 266 -7.95 -5.67 13.23
C LEU A 266 -7.83 -5.25 11.76
N GLU A 267 -6.61 -5.01 11.28
CA GLU A 267 -6.39 -4.59 9.90
C GLU A 267 -6.73 -5.71 8.89
N LEU A 268 -6.38 -6.96 9.16
CA LEU A 268 -6.76 -8.09 8.30
C LEU A 268 -8.27 -8.28 8.28
N ARG A 269 -8.95 -8.12 9.42
CA ARG A 269 -10.42 -8.12 9.48
C ARG A 269 -11.00 -7.01 8.60
N PHE A 270 -10.48 -5.80 8.70
CA PHE A 270 -10.90 -4.67 7.87
C PHE A 270 -10.70 -4.94 6.37
N GLN A 271 -9.56 -5.52 5.98
CA GLN A 271 -9.29 -5.87 4.58
C GLN A 271 -10.18 -7.01 4.07
N LEU A 272 -10.50 -7.98 4.93
CA LEU A 272 -11.48 -9.03 4.64
C LEU A 272 -12.88 -8.47 4.43
N ASP A 273 -13.36 -7.62 5.34
CA ASP A 273 -14.66 -6.98 5.20
C ASP A 273 -14.71 -6.08 3.94
N ARG A 274 -13.63 -5.34 3.64
CA ARG A 274 -13.50 -4.57 2.39
C ARG A 274 -13.61 -5.47 1.16
N TYR A 275 -12.92 -6.59 1.14
CA TYR A 275 -12.98 -7.54 0.03
C TYR A 275 -14.37 -8.14 -0.13
N LEU A 276 -14.97 -8.65 0.96
CA LEU A 276 -16.30 -9.25 0.94
C LEU A 276 -17.40 -8.25 0.58
N ALA A 277 -17.32 -7.01 1.07
CA ALA A 277 -18.25 -5.94 0.68
C ALA A 277 -18.14 -5.63 -0.82
N GLY A 278 -16.92 -5.49 -1.34
CA GLY A 278 -16.70 -5.25 -2.76
C GLY A 278 -17.22 -6.37 -3.65
N ARG A 279 -17.02 -7.64 -3.24
CA ARG A 279 -17.60 -8.80 -3.94
C ARG A 279 -19.13 -8.73 -4.03
N ARG A 280 -19.81 -8.24 -2.98
CA ARG A 280 -21.27 -8.15 -2.93
C ARG A 280 -21.83 -7.07 -3.85
N THR A 281 -21.08 -5.99 -4.09
CA THR A 281 -21.57 -4.80 -4.80
C THR A 281 -21.03 -4.64 -6.22
N GLN A 282 -19.96 -5.33 -6.58
CA GLN A 282 -19.33 -5.19 -7.89
C GLN A 282 -20.17 -5.84 -9.00
N THR A 283 -20.28 -5.16 -10.14
CA THR A 283 -21.01 -5.64 -11.32
C THR A 283 -20.11 -6.34 -12.33
N LEU A 284 -18.81 -6.04 -12.31
CA LEU A 284 -17.81 -6.75 -13.12
C LEU A 284 -17.52 -8.14 -12.57
N ALA A 285 -17.28 -9.09 -13.48
CA ALA A 285 -16.86 -10.43 -13.11
C ALA A 285 -15.57 -10.39 -12.27
N GLU A 286 -15.60 -11.06 -11.13
CA GLU A 286 -14.44 -11.13 -10.25
C GLU A 286 -13.29 -11.86 -10.95
N GLN A 287 -12.07 -11.33 -10.79
CA GLN A 287 -10.86 -11.96 -11.31
C GLN A 287 -10.01 -12.55 -10.17
N PRO A 288 -9.24 -13.62 -10.41
CA PRO A 288 -8.11 -13.97 -9.55
C PRO A 288 -7.17 -12.77 -9.35
N LEU A 289 -6.46 -12.73 -8.21
CA LEU A 289 -5.59 -11.60 -7.87
C LEU A 289 -4.49 -11.36 -8.94
N ALA A 290 -3.95 -12.42 -9.54
CA ALA A 290 -2.97 -12.36 -10.61
C ALA A 290 -3.48 -11.64 -11.88
N SER A 291 -4.79 -11.59 -12.07
CA SER A 291 -5.44 -11.03 -13.27
C SER A 291 -6.42 -9.90 -12.95
N ALA A 292 -6.37 -9.37 -11.72
CA ALA A 292 -7.26 -8.30 -11.27
C ALA A 292 -7.12 -7.05 -12.15
N GLY A 293 -8.25 -6.47 -12.55
CA GLY A 293 -8.28 -5.16 -13.20
C GLY A 293 -7.90 -4.05 -12.22
N LEU A 294 -7.34 -2.94 -12.74
CA LEU A 294 -7.01 -1.76 -11.92
C LEU A 294 -8.24 -1.08 -11.31
N ASP A 295 -9.43 -1.41 -11.79
CA ASP A 295 -10.75 -0.95 -11.33
C ASP A 295 -11.36 -1.87 -10.25
N GLN A 296 -10.72 -3.00 -9.94
CA GLN A 296 -11.19 -3.95 -8.92
C GLN A 296 -10.48 -3.70 -7.58
N ASP A 297 -10.69 -2.51 -7.00
CA ASP A 297 -10.00 -2.06 -5.76
C ASP A 297 -10.18 -3.02 -4.58
N TYR A 298 -11.34 -3.64 -4.43
CA TYR A 298 -11.58 -4.63 -3.37
C TYR A 298 -10.63 -5.84 -3.48
N ILE A 299 -10.19 -6.18 -4.69
CA ILE A 299 -9.18 -7.21 -4.96
C ILE A 299 -7.78 -6.65 -4.75
N ASN A 300 -7.45 -5.52 -5.39
CA ASN A 300 -6.11 -4.94 -5.37
C ASN A 300 -5.66 -4.55 -3.96
N TYR A 301 -6.57 -4.11 -3.10
CA TYR A 301 -6.27 -3.77 -1.72
C TYR A 301 -6.64 -4.90 -0.76
N GLY A 302 -7.93 -5.26 -0.68
CA GLY A 302 -8.44 -6.21 0.33
C GLY A 302 -7.88 -7.62 0.17
N LYS A 303 -8.18 -8.27 -0.97
CA LYS A 303 -7.64 -9.61 -1.28
C LYS A 303 -6.11 -9.61 -1.33
N GLY A 304 -5.52 -8.57 -1.92
CA GLY A 304 -4.08 -8.39 -2.03
C GLY A 304 -3.37 -8.43 -0.68
N ALA A 305 -3.89 -7.70 0.30
CA ALA A 305 -3.39 -7.68 1.67
C ALA A 305 -3.41 -9.06 2.32
N LEU A 306 -4.58 -9.71 2.29
CA LEU A 306 -4.79 -11.04 2.88
C LEU A 306 -3.88 -12.09 2.23
N ALA A 307 -3.83 -12.11 0.90
CA ALA A 307 -3.05 -13.09 0.15
C ALA A 307 -1.55 -12.96 0.45
N LEU A 308 -1.00 -11.75 0.39
CA LEU A 308 0.42 -11.53 0.66
C LEU A 308 0.77 -11.74 2.15
N TYR A 309 -0.14 -11.39 3.06
CA TYR A 309 0.07 -11.62 4.49
C TYR A 309 0.02 -13.12 4.85
N LEU A 310 -0.92 -13.88 4.28
CA LEU A 310 -0.96 -15.34 4.45
C LEU A 310 0.26 -16.01 3.80
N LEU A 311 0.70 -15.52 2.62
CA LEU A 311 1.92 -16.01 1.98
C LEU A 311 3.14 -15.84 2.89
N GLN A 312 3.34 -14.63 3.47
CA GLN A 312 4.48 -14.42 4.37
C GLN A 312 4.36 -15.24 5.65
N HIS A 313 3.14 -15.42 6.16
CA HIS A 313 2.92 -16.21 7.36
C HIS A 313 3.31 -17.69 7.14
N ARG A 314 3.05 -18.23 5.93
CA ARG A 314 3.31 -19.63 5.60
C ARG A 314 4.72 -19.91 5.08
N LEU A 315 5.30 -19.02 4.28
CA LEU A 315 6.66 -19.19 3.73
C LEU A 315 7.74 -18.56 4.63
N GLY A 316 7.34 -17.72 5.57
CA GLY A 316 8.23 -16.87 6.35
C GLY A 316 8.51 -15.54 5.66
N GLU A 317 8.58 -14.48 6.46
CA GLU A 317 8.83 -13.11 6.00
C GLU A 317 10.13 -13.01 5.19
N GLU A 318 11.21 -13.67 5.60
CA GLU A 318 12.49 -13.64 4.89
C GLU A 318 12.42 -14.27 3.49
N ALA A 319 11.60 -15.31 3.30
CA ALA A 319 11.41 -15.92 1.99
C ALA A 319 10.69 -14.95 1.04
N VAL A 320 9.58 -14.35 1.50
CA VAL A 320 8.85 -13.34 0.72
C VAL A 320 9.74 -12.12 0.44
N ASN A 321 10.50 -11.64 1.43
CA ASN A 321 11.43 -10.52 1.25
C ASN A 321 12.53 -10.83 0.23
N ARG A 322 13.09 -12.05 0.22
CA ARG A 322 14.05 -12.46 -0.82
C ARG A 322 13.42 -12.47 -2.23
N ALA A 323 12.20 -12.97 -2.37
CA ALA A 323 11.47 -12.93 -3.65
C ALA A 323 11.27 -11.50 -4.14
N LEU A 324 10.76 -10.62 -3.27
CA LEU A 324 10.53 -9.20 -3.58
C LEU A 324 11.83 -8.46 -3.88
N ARG A 325 12.91 -8.74 -3.14
CA ARG A 325 14.24 -8.17 -3.41
C ARG A 325 14.77 -8.56 -4.78
N ARG A 326 14.67 -9.84 -5.17
CA ARG A 326 15.06 -10.30 -6.50
C ARG A 326 14.22 -9.63 -7.59
N PHE A 327 12.93 -9.45 -7.34
CA PHE A 327 12.03 -8.76 -8.25
C PHE A 327 12.45 -7.29 -8.46
N VAL A 328 12.70 -6.54 -7.37
CA VAL A 328 13.22 -5.16 -7.44
C VAL A 328 14.58 -5.11 -8.14
N GLN A 329 15.52 -5.99 -7.77
CA GLN A 329 16.85 -6.03 -8.41
C GLN A 329 16.76 -6.23 -9.93
N ARG A 330 15.81 -7.05 -10.39
CA ARG A 330 15.61 -7.34 -11.81
C ARG A 330 14.94 -6.20 -12.57
N TYR A 331 13.96 -5.51 -11.97
CA TYR A 331 13.07 -4.59 -12.70
C TYR A 331 13.18 -3.13 -12.28
N ARG A 332 14.01 -2.78 -11.29
CA ARG A 332 14.19 -1.38 -10.89
C ARG A 332 14.72 -0.56 -12.07
N PHE A 333 14.03 0.53 -12.38
CA PHE A 333 14.41 1.47 -13.43
C PHE A 333 14.58 0.86 -14.84
N THR A 334 14.03 -0.32 -15.11
CA THR A 334 14.09 -0.92 -16.44
C THR A 334 13.13 -0.21 -17.39
N LYS A 335 13.47 -0.18 -18.68
CA LYS A 335 12.54 0.22 -19.75
C LYS A 335 11.67 -0.97 -20.13
N ALA A 336 10.70 -0.75 -21.04
CA ALA A 336 9.90 -1.82 -21.60
C ALA A 336 10.78 -2.95 -22.19
N PRO A 337 10.37 -4.23 -22.08
CA PRO A 337 9.11 -4.69 -21.49
C PRO A 337 9.10 -4.61 -19.95
N TYR A 338 7.97 -4.12 -19.41
CA TYR A 338 7.74 -4.00 -17.98
C TYR A 338 7.26 -5.33 -17.38
N PRO A 339 7.53 -5.61 -16.09
CA PRO A 339 7.08 -6.84 -15.43
C PRO A 339 5.57 -6.95 -15.32
N ARG A 340 5.10 -8.19 -15.30
CA ARG A 340 3.69 -8.58 -15.11
C ARG A 340 3.51 -9.28 -13.76
N SER A 341 2.26 -9.50 -13.36
CA SER A 341 1.90 -10.31 -12.18
C SER A 341 2.55 -11.70 -12.19
N LEU A 342 2.61 -12.35 -13.36
CA LEU A 342 3.23 -13.67 -13.50
C LEU A 342 4.73 -13.66 -13.19
N ASP A 343 5.44 -12.58 -13.52
CA ASP A 343 6.87 -12.46 -13.22
C ASP A 343 7.10 -12.35 -11.70
N LEU A 344 6.22 -11.64 -10.99
CA LEU A 344 6.23 -11.58 -9.52
C LEU A 344 5.91 -12.95 -8.90
N ILE A 345 4.83 -13.60 -9.36
CA ILE A 345 4.40 -14.91 -8.84
C ILE A 345 5.50 -15.95 -9.03
N ALA A 346 6.23 -15.93 -10.15
CA ALA A 346 7.38 -16.79 -10.37
C ALA A 346 8.47 -16.62 -9.29
N THR A 347 8.70 -15.39 -8.79
CA THR A 347 9.65 -15.18 -7.69
C THR A 347 9.20 -15.79 -6.36
N PHE A 348 7.89 -15.80 -6.08
CA PHE A 348 7.33 -16.48 -4.92
C PHE A 348 7.39 -18.00 -5.07
N ARG A 349 7.07 -18.52 -6.27
CA ARG A 349 7.19 -19.95 -6.57
C ARG A 349 8.62 -20.47 -6.41
N ALA A 350 9.62 -19.65 -6.69
CA ALA A 350 11.02 -20.00 -6.45
C ALA A 350 11.39 -20.13 -4.95
N GLU A 351 10.60 -19.55 -4.04
CA GLU A 351 10.78 -19.69 -2.58
C GLU A 351 9.92 -20.80 -1.97
N ALA A 352 8.89 -21.27 -2.69
CA ALA A 352 8.01 -22.35 -2.26
C ALA A 352 8.69 -23.72 -2.43
N LYS A 353 9.15 -24.28 -1.31
CA LYS A 353 9.96 -25.51 -1.25
C LYS A 353 9.15 -26.81 -1.20
N THR A 354 7.84 -26.73 -0.99
CA THR A 354 6.97 -27.91 -0.84
C THR A 354 5.77 -27.85 -1.79
N PRO A 355 5.16 -29.00 -2.15
CA PRO A 355 3.92 -29.02 -2.95
C PRO A 355 2.79 -28.19 -2.32
N GLU A 356 2.68 -28.19 -0.98
CA GLU A 356 1.66 -27.43 -0.24
C GLU A 356 1.89 -25.92 -0.43
N SER A 357 3.14 -25.46 -0.34
CA SER A 357 3.46 -24.05 -0.57
C SER A 357 3.23 -23.61 -2.03
N GLN A 358 3.46 -24.50 -3.01
CA GLN A 358 3.12 -24.25 -4.41
C GLN A 358 1.61 -24.15 -4.65
N LYS A 359 0.85 -25.05 -4.00
CA LYS A 359 -0.62 -25.04 -4.02
C LYS A 359 -1.17 -23.78 -3.37
N LEU A 360 -0.62 -23.36 -2.24
CA LEU A 360 -0.99 -22.11 -1.57
C LEU A 360 -0.85 -20.92 -2.52
N ILE A 361 0.27 -20.79 -3.24
CA ILE A 361 0.47 -19.72 -4.23
C ILE A 361 -0.63 -19.77 -5.31
N THR A 362 -0.95 -20.94 -5.83
CA THR A 362 -2.06 -21.10 -6.79
C THR A 362 -3.38 -20.61 -6.21
N ASP A 363 -3.71 -21.01 -4.98
CA ASP A 363 -4.96 -20.65 -4.32
C ASP A 363 -5.07 -19.14 -4.01
N LEU A 364 -3.95 -18.51 -3.69
CA LEU A 364 -3.87 -17.09 -3.35
C LEU A 364 -3.97 -16.18 -4.58
N PHE A 365 -3.23 -16.51 -5.65
CA PHE A 365 -3.05 -15.61 -6.78
C PHE A 365 -3.88 -15.99 -8.01
N GLU A 366 -4.05 -17.28 -8.27
CA GLU A 366 -4.60 -17.79 -9.52
C GLU A 366 -6.05 -18.30 -9.38
N ARG A 367 -6.57 -18.36 -8.15
CA ARG A 367 -7.94 -18.78 -7.86
C ARG A 367 -8.73 -17.71 -7.10
N ILE A 368 -10.05 -17.85 -7.17
CA ILE A 368 -10.96 -17.18 -6.24
C ILE A 368 -11.29 -18.21 -5.16
N THR A 369 -10.43 -18.27 -4.14
CA THR A 369 -10.51 -19.25 -3.06
C THR A 369 -11.27 -18.65 -1.88
N LEU A 370 -12.29 -19.37 -1.41
CA LEU A 370 -13.11 -19.01 -0.27
C LEU A 370 -13.07 -20.13 0.77
N TYR A 371 -13.10 -19.73 2.03
CA TYR A 371 -13.15 -20.63 3.18
C TYR A 371 -14.43 -20.39 3.98
N ASP A 372 -14.75 -21.40 4.77
CA ASP A 372 -15.81 -21.41 5.77
C ASP A 372 -15.20 -22.18 6.95
N LEU A 373 -14.73 -21.44 7.95
CA LEU A 373 -13.99 -21.98 9.08
C LEU A 373 -14.80 -21.67 10.32
N LYS A 374 -15.00 -22.68 11.16
CA LYS A 374 -15.86 -22.54 12.33
C LYS A 374 -15.34 -23.34 13.49
N ILE A 375 -15.44 -22.76 14.68
CA ILE A 375 -15.38 -23.51 15.94
C ILE A 375 -16.78 -23.73 16.50
N ASP A 376 -17.02 -24.93 17.03
CA ASP A 376 -18.27 -25.31 17.67
C ASP A 376 -18.03 -25.68 19.13
N ARG A 377 -18.35 -24.77 20.06
CA ARG A 377 -18.37 -24.98 21.52
C ARG A 377 -17.10 -25.67 22.07
N PRO A 378 -15.95 -24.97 22.08
CA PRO A 378 -14.73 -25.53 22.63
C PRO A 378 -14.88 -25.74 24.15
N THR A 379 -14.27 -26.79 24.68
CA THR A 379 -14.38 -27.17 26.10
C THR A 379 -13.01 -27.25 26.76
N ALA A 380 -12.94 -26.96 28.06
CA ALA A 380 -11.76 -27.18 28.88
C ALA A 380 -12.11 -27.95 30.17
N VAL A 381 -11.25 -28.89 30.56
CA VAL A 381 -11.40 -29.67 31.79
C VAL A 381 -10.09 -29.61 32.55
N ARG A 382 -10.15 -29.27 33.84
CA ARG A 382 -8.98 -29.23 34.71
C ARG A 382 -8.49 -30.65 35.00
N ARG A 383 -7.18 -30.86 34.87
CA ARG A 383 -6.49 -32.13 35.12
C ARG A 383 -6.04 -32.22 36.57
N PRO A 384 -5.78 -33.43 37.10
CA PRO A 384 -5.23 -33.61 38.45
C PRO A 384 -3.89 -32.92 38.68
N ASP A 385 -3.07 -32.78 37.64
CA ASP A 385 -1.76 -32.08 37.67
C ASP A 385 -1.87 -30.55 37.61
N GLY A 386 -3.09 -30.00 37.60
CA GLY A 386 -3.36 -28.57 37.56
C GLY A 386 -3.42 -27.94 36.16
N ARG A 387 -3.05 -28.67 35.10
CA ARG A 387 -3.19 -28.22 33.71
C ARG A 387 -4.62 -28.40 33.20
N TRP A 388 -4.88 -28.06 31.94
CA TRP A 388 -6.19 -28.12 31.31
C TRP A 388 -6.15 -28.95 30.03
N ASP A 389 -7.07 -29.91 29.90
CA ASP A 389 -7.35 -30.59 28.63
C ASP A 389 -8.40 -29.80 27.88
N VAL A 390 -8.05 -29.35 26.67
CA VAL A 390 -8.89 -28.47 25.86
C VAL A 390 -9.29 -29.20 24.59
N THR A 391 -10.60 -29.30 24.34
CA THR A 391 -11.15 -29.89 23.11
C THR A 391 -11.76 -28.78 22.26
N VAL A 392 -11.31 -28.70 21.01
CA VAL A 392 -11.73 -27.67 20.05
C VAL A 392 -12.35 -28.37 18.83
N PRO A 393 -13.69 -28.50 18.79
CA PRO A 393 -14.38 -28.97 17.59
C PRO A 393 -14.33 -27.89 16.52
N VAL A 394 -13.90 -28.28 15.31
CA VAL A 394 -13.87 -27.40 14.14
C VAL A 394 -14.68 -28.00 13.01
N GLU A 395 -15.32 -27.16 12.22
CA GLU A 395 -15.86 -27.50 10.91
C GLU A 395 -15.21 -26.60 9.87
N ALA A 396 -14.69 -27.18 8.79
CA ALA A 396 -13.99 -26.42 7.77
C ALA A 396 -14.41 -26.84 6.37
N ARG A 397 -14.51 -25.85 5.47
CA ARG A 397 -14.76 -26.07 4.04
C ARG A 397 -13.95 -25.08 3.20
N LYS A 398 -13.62 -25.52 1.99
CA LYS A 398 -12.96 -24.70 0.97
C LYS A 398 -13.73 -24.79 -0.34
N ALA A 399 -13.83 -23.69 -1.05
CA ALA A 399 -14.45 -23.63 -2.36
C ALA A 399 -13.64 -22.75 -3.31
N TYR A 400 -13.74 -23.05 -4.60
CA TYR A 400 -13.34 -22.17 -5.68
C TYR A 400 -14.58 -21.54 -6.30
N ALA A 401 -14.60 -20.21 -6.38
CA ALA A 401 -15.59 -19.49 -7.16
C ALA A 401 -15.07 -19.21 -8.59
N ASP A 402 -15.98 -19.06 -9.54
CA ASP A 402 -15.69 -18.41 -10.81
C ASP A 402 -16.01 -16.90 -10.76
N GLY A 403 -15.77 -16.18 -11.86
CA GLY A 403 -15.99 -14.74 -11.93
C GLY A 403 -17.45 -14.30 -11.79
N HIS A 404 -18.41 -15.24 -11.89
CA HIS A 404 -19.84 -14.99 -11.66
C HIS A 404 -20.27 -15.41 -10.25
N GLY A 405 -19.33 -15.82 -9.40
CA GLY A 405 -19.60 -16.23 -8.03
C GLY A 405 -20.13 -17.66 -7.88
N LYS A 406 -20.14 -18.47 -8.96
CA LYS A 406 -20.54 -19.87 -8.84
C LYS A 406 -19.43 -20.67 -8.16
N GLU A 407 -19.76 -21.22 -7.00
CA GLU A 407 -18.82 -21.97 -6.17
C GLU A 407 -18.82 -23.47 -6.51
N ARG A 408 -17.63 -24.07 -6.44
CA ARG A 408 -17.41 -25.51 -6.48
C ARG A 408 -16.57 -25.92 -5.29
N ARG A 409 -16.95 -27.01 -4.62
CA ARG A 409 -16.19 -27.56 -3.49
C ARG A 409 -14.75 -27.87 -3.93
N ALA A 410 -13.81 -27.50 -3.07
CA ALA A 410 -12.40 -27.80 -3.23
C ALA A 410 -11.91 -28.66 -2.05
N PRO A 411 -10.93 -29.55 -2.27
CA PRO A 411 -10.33 -30.30 -1.17
C PRO A 411 -9.57 -29.33 -0.25
N LEU A 412 -9.85 -29.44 1.05
CA LEU A 412 -9.09 -28.80 2.12
C LEU A 412 -8.29 -29.89 2.84
N ASN A 413 -6.97 -29.70 2.92
CA ASN A 413 -6.05 -30.40 3.81
C ASN A 413 -4.82 -29.49 3.96
N GLU A 414 -4.93 -28.49 4.81
CA GLU A 414 -3.98 -27.38 4.89
C GLU A 414 -3.65 -27.08 6.36
N PRO A 415 -2.42 -26.61 6.66
CA PRO A 415 -2.13 -26.08 7.97
C PRO A 415 -2.96 -24.80 8.17
N ILE A 416 -3.82 -24.77 9.19
CA ILE A 416 -4.56 -23.57 9.63
C ILE A 416 -4.27 -23.36 11.11
N ASP A 417 -4.09 -22.10 11.50
CA ASP A 417 -3.70 -21.75 12.86
C ASP A 417 -4.86 -21.97 13.82
N ILE A 418 -4.56 -22.65 14.92
CA ILE A 418 -5.48 -22.81 16.04
C ILE A 418 -4.90 -22.07 17.23
N GLY A 419 -5.70 -21.15 17.78
CA GLY A 419 -5.33 -20.34 18.93
C GLY A 419 -6.12 -20.70 20.18
N LEU A 420 -5.46 -20.65 21.33
CA LEU A 420 -6.06 -20.71 22.67
C LEU A 420 -5.62 -19.47 23.45
N PHE A 421 -6.58 -18.79 24.09
CA PHE A 421 -6.35 -17.45 24.63
C PHE A 421 -6.96 -17.30 26.03
N THR A 422 -6.39 -16.42 26.85
CA THR A 422 -6.99 -15.98 28.13
C THR A 422 -7.90 -14.77 28.02
N ALA A 423 -7.96 -14.13 26.84
CA ALA A 423 -8.88 -13.05 26.51
C ALA A 423 -9.45 -13.26 25.09
N ASP A 424 -10.45 -12.45 24.71
CA ASP A 424 -10.90 -12.42 23.31
C ASP A 424 -9.73 -12.00 22.40
N PRO A 425 -9.38 -12.78 21.37
CA PRO A 425 -8.35 -12.45 20.38
C PRO A 425 -8.45 -11.03 19.80
N ALA A 426 -9.67 -10.49 19.63
CA ALA A 426 -9.89 -9.12 19.13
C ALA A 426 -9.36 -8.01 20.07
N HIS A 427 -9.17 -8.33 21.35
CA HIS A 427 -8.68 -7.41 22.37
C HIS A 427 -7.46 -7.98 23.12
N SER A 428 -6.85 -9.03 22.57
CA SER A 428 -5.76 -9.76 23.20
C SER A 428 -4.39 -9.13 22.94
N THR A 429 -3.50 -9.27 23.92
CA THR A 429 -2.08 -8.99 23.77
C THR A 429 -1.30 -10.30 23.57
N ARG A 430 0.02 -10.20 23.35
CA ARG A 430 0.88 -11.40 23.25
C ARG A 430 0.84 -12.27 24.51
N GLU A 431 0.63 -11.68 25.68
CA GLU A 431 0.60 -12.38 26.97
C GLU A 431 -0.68 -13.22 27.16
N ASP A 432 -1.73 -12.88 26.41
CA ASP A 432 -3.00 -13.57 26.41
C ASP A 432 -3.00 -14.83 25.54
N VAL A 433 -2.00 -15.01 24.68
CA VAL A 433 -1.88 -16.16 23.79
C VAL A 433 -1.27 -17.34 24.56
N LEU A 434 -2.08 -18.37 24.85
CA LEU A 434 -1.61 -19.63 25.44
C LEU A 434 -0.97 -20.52 24.39
N LYS A 435 -1.62 -20.63 23.24
CA LYS A 435 -1.15 -21.37 22.07
C LYS A 435 -1.60 -20.65 20.81
N LEU A 436 -0.75 -20.64 19.79
CA LEU A 436 -1.10 -20.28 18.43
C LEU A 436 -0.21 -21.13 17.54
N GLU A 437 -0.73 -22.27 17.10
CA GLU A 437 0.03 -23.27 16.36
C GLU A 437 -0.77 -23.81 15.15
N PRO A 438 -0.12 -24.05 14.00
CA PRO A 438 -0.80 -24.62 12.85
C PRO A 438 -1.21 -26.08 13.12
N ARG A 439 -2.44 -26.43 12.72
CA ARG A 439 -2.97 -27.79 12.71
C ARG A 439 -3.40 -28.19 11.30
N SER A 440 -3.29 -29.47 10.97
CA SER A 440 -3.81 -29.99 9.70
C SER A 440 -5.33 -29.97 9.74
N ILE A 441 -5.94 -29.08 8.97
CA ILE A 441 -7.40 -28.96 8.86
C ILE A 441 -7.84 -29.53 7.52
N HIS A 442 -8.83 -30.43 7.56
CA HIS A 442 -9.43 -31.04 6.40
C HIS A 442 -10.91 -30.68 6.28
N SER A 443 -11.50 -30.93 5.11
CA SER A 443 -12.93 -30.69 4.91
C SER A 443 -13.79 -31.49 5.90
N GLY A 444 -14.85 -30.87 6.42
CA GLY A 444 -15.79 -31.50 7.36
C GLY A 444 -15.50 -31.19 8.82
N ARG A 445 -16.13 -31.96 9.72
CA ARG A 445 -15.95 -31.82 11.17
C ARG A 445 -14.74 -32.61 11.65
N GLN A 446 -13.96 -32.03 12.56
CA GLN A 446 -12.86 -32.72 13.26
C GLN A 446 -12.70 -32.19 14.69
N LEU A 447 -12.13 -33.02 15.57
CA LEU A 447 -11.87 -32.68 16.97
C LEU A 447 -10.38 -32.50 17.19
N LEU A 448 -10.00 -31.31 17.66
CA LEU A 448 -8.61 -31.00 18.02
C LEU A 448 -8.47 -31.02 19.54
N ARG A 449 -7.36 -31.57 20.03
CA ARG A 449 -7.06 -31.66 21.46
C ARG A 449 -5.76 -30.96 21.80
N PHE A 450 -5.74 -30.26 22.93
CA PHE A 450 -4.61 -29.50 23.42
C PHE A 450 -4.48 -29.64 24.93
N VAL A 451 -3.29 -29.30 25.44
CA VAL A 451 -3.01 -29.17 26.86
C VAL A 451 -2.47 -27.77 27.12
N THR A 452 -3.01 -27.06 28.11
CA THR A 452 -2.54 -25.72 28.52
C THR A 452 -2.30 -25.65 30.02
N ASP A 453 -1.31 -24.85 30.43
CA ASP A 453 -0.99 -24.65 31.85
C ASP A 453 -2.01 -23.73 32.55
N ARG A 454 -2.59 -22.79 31.81
CA ARG A 454 -3.67 -21.90 32.26
C ARG A 454 -5.00 -22.28 31.61
N ARG A 455 -6.11 -21.92 32.26
CA ARG A 455 -7.46 -22.09 31.69
C ARG A 455 -7.62 -21.14 30.50
N PRO A 456 -7.90 -21.64 29.28
CA PRO A 456 -8.28 -20.77 28.17
C PRO A 456 -9.70 -20.22 28.40
N THR A 457 -9.94 -18.98 28.02
CA THR A 457 -11.28 -18.39 27.95
C THR A 457 -11.83 -18.40 26.53
N HIS A 458 -10.98 -18.44 25.51
CA HIS A 458 -11.35 -18.47 24.09
C HIS A 458 -10.50 -19.46 23.31
N ALA A 459 -11.09 -20.06 22.27
CA ALA A 459 -10.38 -20.83 21.26
C ALA A 459 -10.78 -20.34 19.86
N GLY A 460 -9.84 -20.38 18.91
CA GLY A 460 -10.02 -19.85 17.56
C GLY A 460 -9.43 -20.74 16.46
N ILE A 461 -10.13 -20.90 15.34
CA ILE A 461 -9.58 -21.36 14.05
C ILE A 461 -9.38 -20.13 13.17
N ASP A 462 -8.20 -20.01 12.56
CA ASP A 462 -7.79 -18.76 11.90
C ASP A 462 -8.10 -17.50 12.75
N PRO A 463 -7.65 -17.46 14.02
CA PRO A 463 -8.08 -16.43 14.95
C PRO A 463 -7.65 -15.03 14.55
N TYR A 464 -6.78 -14.84 13.54
CA TYR A 464 -6.33 -13.52 13.05
C TYR A 464 -6.87 -13.16 11.66
N ASN A 465 -7.80 -13.94 11.09
CA ASN A 465 -8.41 -13.71 9.78
C ASN A 465 -7.38 -13.70 8.64
N LEU A 466 -6.45 -14.65 8.64
CA LEU A 466 -5.47 -14.83 7.57
C LEU A 466 -6.12 -15.36 6.29
N TYR A 467 -7.21 -16.12 6.42
CA TYR A 467 -7.92 -16.74 5.33
C TYR A 467 -9.14 -15.91 4.90
N ILE A 468 -9.50 -16.04 3.62
CA ILE A 468 -10.69 -15.40 3.06
C ILE A 468 -11.92 -16.22 3.48
N ASP A 469 -12.32 -16.05 4.72
CA ASP A 469 -13.51 -16.65 5.29
C ASP A 469 -14.71 -15.72 5.15
N ARG A 470 -15.82 -16.25 4.64
CA ARG A 470 -17.08 -15.52 4.45
C ARG A 470 -17.77 -15.16 5.76
N ASN A 471 -17.52 -15.91 6.83
CA ASN A 471 -18.10 -15.70 8.14
C ASN A 471 -17.05 -15.77 9.26
N SER A 472 -16.02 -14.94 9.21
CA SER A 472 -14.99 -14.97 10.28
C SER A 472 -15.46 -14.53 11.68
N ALA A 473 -16.76 -14.34 11.91
CA ALA A 473 -17.35 -14.11 13.23
C ALA A 473 -17.50 -15.41 14.05
N ASP A 474 -17.55 -16.60 13.42
CA ASP A 474 -17.61 -17.89 14.12
C ASP A 474 -16.27 -18.65 14.14
N ASN A 475 -15.20 -17.96 13.73
CA ASN A 475 -13.82 -18.41 13.88
C ASN A 475 -13.39 -18.57 15.33
N VAL A 476 -13.95 -17.77 16.24
CA VAL A 476 -13.58 -17.72 17.65
C VAL A 476 -14.82 -17.94 18.52
N ALA A 477 -14.67 -18.75 19.57
CA ALA A 477 -15.75 -18.99 20.52
C ALA A 477 -15.22 -19.02 21.97
N PRO A 478 -16.05 -18.66 22.96
CA PRO A 478 -15.72 -18.84 24.36
C PRO A 478 -15.58 -20.32 24.70
N VAL A 479 -14.60 -20.65 25.53
CA VAL A 479 -14.37 -21.99 26.05
C VAL A 479 -15.27 -22.24 27.25
N VAL A 480 -16.02 -23.35 27.23
CA VAL A 480 -16.93 -23.74 28.31
C VAL A 480 -16.37 -24.92 29.11
N GLY A 481 -16.80 -25.08 30.37
CA GLY A 481 -16.21 -26.05 31.30
C GLY A 481 -15.36 -25.35 32.33
#